data_AF-A0A956LIF9-F1
#
_entry.id   AF-A0A956LIF9-F1
#
_cell.length_a   1.000
_cell.length_b   1.000
_cell.length_c   1.000
_cell.angle_alpha   90.00
_cell.angle_beta   90.00
_cell.angle_gamma   90.00
#
_symmetry.space_group_name_H-M   'P 1'
#
loop_
_entity.id
_entity.type
_entity.pdbx_description
1 polymer ?
#
loop_
_entity_poly.entity_id
_entity_poly.type
_entity_poly.pdbx_seq_one_letter_code
_entity_poly.pdbx_strand_id
1 'polypeptide(L)'
;METTGDDRRARLRELLAQAEAGHQAEVASSDPDWPLWYAEFLAPKLRALTCVELSRAELVAVLVHIDDEWEAVGGAAARPEPFATFVADRLAERYLAAEGEGLSLYYYPSCPFCQRVLRAIARLGLEGAIELRDVLVDPSRRAELIAARGRATVPVLRCSSPAGDRWMPESRDIVRYLETRFG
;
A
#
# COMPACT_ATOMS: atom_id res chain seq x y z
N MET A 1 -9.93 -19.40 -1.36
CA MET A 1 -9.14 -18.53 -0.45
C MET A 1 -9.18 -17.14 -1.08
N GLU A 2 -10.31 -16.47 -0.93
CA GLU A 2 -10.64 -15.16 -1.54
C GLU A 2 -10.72 -14.07 -0.44
N THR A 3 -9.71 -14.02 0.44
CA THR A 3 -9.74 -13.19 1.66
C THR A 3 -8.90 -11.91 1.59
N THR A 4 -8.05 -11.73 0.57
CA THR A 4 -7.06 -10.64 0.58
C THR A 4 -7.62 -9.24 0.26
N GLY A 5 -8.74 -9.14 -0.46
CA GLY A 5 -9.36 -7.85 -0.78
C GLY A 5 -10.09 -7.25 0.41
N ASP A 6 -10.97 -8.06 1.02
CA ASP A 6 -11.79 -7.65 2.16
C ASP A 6 -10.96 -7.41 3.43
N ASP A 7 -9.93 -8.23 3.67
CA ASP A 7 -9.03 -8.04 4.83
C ASP A 7 -8.25 -6.72 4.74
N ARG A 8 -7.77 -6.34 3.55
CA ARG A 8 -7.07 -5.05 3.35
C ARG A 8 -8.01 -3.87 3.56
N ARG A 9 -9.25 -3.95 3.06
CA ARG A 9 -10.27 -2.92 3.30
C ARG A 9 -10.59 -2.80 4.78
N ALA A 10 -10.76 -3.93 5.48
CA ALA A 10 -10.98 -3.94 6.93
C ALA A 10 -9.82 -3.29 7.70
N ARG A 11 -8.58 -3.63 7.35
CA ARG A 11 -7.38 -3.04 7.96
C ARG A 11 -7.27 -1.54 7.71
N LEU A 12 -7.67 -1.08 6.53
CA LEU A 12 -7.71 0.35 6.21
C LEU A 12 -8.76 1.08 7.05
N ARG A 13 -9.95 0.51 7.24
CA ARG A 13 -10.98 1.06 8.13
C ARG A 13 -10.48 1.18 9.57
N GLU A 14 -9.84 0.14 10.08
CA GLU A 14 -9.24 0.14 11.43
C GLU A 14 -8.17 1.24 11.56
N LEU A 15 -7.32 1.39 10.54
CA LEU A 15 -6.30 2.42 10.50
C LEU A 15 -6.89 3.83 10.55
N LEU A 16 -7.96 4.08 9.79
CA LEU A 16 -8.62 5.37 9.75
C LEU A 16 -9.38 5.67 11.05
N ALA A 17 -9.97 4.67 11.68
CA ALA A 17 -10.57 4.83 13.01
C ALA A 17 -9.52 5.22 14.08
N GLN A 18 -8.31 4.65 14.01
CA GLN A 18 -7.19 5.06 14.87
C GLN A 18 -6.73 6.49 14.57
N ALA A 19 -6.69 6.88 13.30
CA ALA A 19 -6.36 8.25 12.89
C ALA A 19 -7.38 9.25 13.44
N GLU A 20 -8.68 8.94 13.35
CA GLU A 20 -9.76 9.78 13.87
C GLU A 20 -9.67 9.96 15.39
N ALA A 21 -9.45 8.89 16.14
CA ALA A 21 -9.24 8.96 17.58
C ALA A 21 -8.00 9.81 17.95
N GLY A 22 -6.92 9.71 17.18
CA GLY A 22 -5.72 10.52 17.36
C GLY A 22 -5.96 12.00 17.05
N HIS A 23 -6.61 12.31 15.92
CA HIS A 23 -6.93 13.68 15.52
C HIS A 23 -7.84 14.37 16.53
N GLN A 24 -8.88 13.67 17.01
CA GLN A 24 -9.79 14.18 18.05
C GLN A 24 -9.09 14.44 19.39
N ALA A 25 -8.00 13.72 19.69
CA ALA A 25 -7.23 13.89 20.92
C ALA A 25 -6.18 15.01 20.84
N GLU A 26 -5.61 15.25 19.65
CA GLU A 26 -4.52 16.23 19.45
C GLU A 26 -4.99 17.61 18.98
N VAL A 27 -6.17 17.71 18.36
CA VAL A 27 -6.58 18.90 17.60
C VAL A 27 -8.02 19.33 17.96
N ALA A 28 -8.26 20.64 18.02
CA ALA A 28 -9.61 21.19 18.19
C ALA A 28 -10.51 20.81 17.00
N SER A 29 -11.82 20.63 17.23
CA SER A 29 -12.77 20.03 16.26
C SER A 29 -13.02 20.82 14.96
N SER A 30 -12.22 21.85 14.66
CA SER A 30 -12.40 22.75 13.52
C SER A 30 -11.06 23.20 12.91
N ASP A 31 -10.05 22.34 12.92
CA ASP A 31 -8.77 22.62 12.27
C ASP A 31 -8.91 22.62 10.74
N PRO A 32 -8.64 23.74 10.06
CA PRO A 32 -8.67 23.82 8.61
C PRO A 32 -7.58 22.94 7.95
N ASP A 33 -6.54 22.55 8.69
CA ASP A 33 -5.42 21.76 8.19
C ASP A 33 -5.57 20.26 8.45
N TRP A 34 -6.78 19.79 8.82
CA TRP A 34 -7.06 18.36 9.04
C TRP A 34 -6.55 17.43 7.91
N PRO A 35 -6.62 17.78 6.59
CA PRO A 35 -6.15 16.88 5.55
C PRO A 35 -4.64 16.65 5.63
N LEU A 36 -3.88 17.66 6.07
CA LEU A 36 -2.43 17.58 6.21
C LEU A 36 -2.06 16.64 7.36
N TRP A 37 -2.71 16.78 8.52
CA TRP A 37 -2.47 15.90 9.67
C TRP A 37 -2.76 14.43 9.30
N TYR A 38 -3.92 14.17 8.67
CA TYR A 38 -4.27 12.83 8.22
C TYR A 38 -3.27 12.30 7.20
N ALA A 39 -2.82 13.12 6.26
CA ALA A 39 -1.84 12.71 5.27
C ALA A 39 -0.50 12.31 5.91
N GLU A 40 -0.04 13.03 6.94
CA GLU A 40 1.19 12.69 7.67
C GLU A 40 1.03 11.40 8.49
N PHE A 41 -0.13 11.19 9.10
CA PHE A 41 -0.42 9.97 9.84
C PHE A 41 -0.55 8.73 8.95
N LEU A 42 -1.25 8.86 7.82
CA LEU A 42 -1.64 7.76 6.93
C LEU A 42 -0.56 7.38 5.91
N ALA A 43 0.16 8.34 5.33
CA ALA A 43 1.15 8.07 4.27
C ALA A 43 2.13 6.93 4.60
N PRO A 44 2.78 6.86 5.79
CA PRO A 44 3.68 5.76 6.11
C PRO A 44 2.98 4.40 6.25
N LYS A 45 1.69 4.39 6.64
CA LYS A 45 0.92 3.18 6.94
C LYS A 45 0.20 2.63 5.70
N LEU A 46 -0.28 3.51 4.82
CA LEU A 46 -0.84 3.14 3.51
C LEU A 46 0.19 2.42 2.65
N ARG A 47 1.47 2.83 2.70
CA ARG A 47 2.58 2.13 2.03
C ARG A 47 2.71 0.66 2.40
N ALA A 48 2.21 0.24 3.56
CA ALA A 48 2.23 -1.16 3.97
C ALA A 48 1.05 -1.97 3.41
N LEU A 49 0.00 -1.31 2.95
CA LEU A 49 -1.25 -1.92 2.49
C LEU A 49 -1.45 -1.83 0.97
N THR A 50 -0.86 -0.82 0.32
CA THR A 50 -1.08 -0.52 -1.10
C THR A 50 0.13 -0.83 -1.97
N CYS A 51 -0.13 -1.03 -3.26
CA CYS A 51 0.90 -1.08 -4.30
C CYS A 51 1.25 0.27 -4.91
N VAL A 52 0.54 1.33 -4.52
CA VAL A 52 0.79 2.70 -4.95
C VAL A 52 1.50 3.46 -3.83
N GLU A 53 2.52 4.23 -4.18
CA GLU A 53 3.18 5.14 -3.25
C GLU A 53 2.58 6.54 -3.39
N LEU A 54 1.67 6.90 -2.49
CA LEU A 54 1.11 8.25 -2.44
C LEU A 54 2.06 9.18 -1.66
N SER A 55 2.44 10.28 -2.28
CA SER A 55 3.08 11.40 -1.60
C SER A 55 2.10 12.09 -0.66
N ARG A 56 2.63 12.90 0.28
CA ARG A 56 1.80 13.70 1.19
C ARG A 56 0.86 14.62 0.41
N ALA A 57 1.35 15.28 -0.64
CA ALA A 57 0.55 16.21 -1.44
C ALA A 57 -0.58 15.49 -2.20
N GLU A 58 -0.30 14.33 -2.79
CA GLU A 58 -1.32 13.50 -3.44
C GLU A 58 -2.37 13.04 -2.42
N LEU A 59 -1.95 12.61 -1.24
CA LEU A 59 -2.86 12.15 -0.21
C LEU A 59 -3.75 13.29 0.33
N VAL A 60 -3.20 14.49 0.53
CA VAL A 60 -3.98 15.70 0.86
C VAL A 60 -5.03 15.97 -0.21
N ALA A 61 -4.64 15.97 -1.49
CA ALA A 61 -5.56 16.23 -2.59
C ALA A 61 -6.69 15.18 -2.66
N VAL A 62 -6.37 13.91 -2.41
CA VAL A 62 -7.35 12.82 -2.34
C VAL A 62 -8.30 13.00 -1.17
N LEU A 63 -7.80 13.35 0.02
CA LEU A 63 -8.63 13.55 1.21
C LEU A 63 -9.61 14.72 1.04
N VAL A 64 -9.16 15.84 0.47
CA VAL A 64 -10.03 16.98 0.13
C VAL A 64 -11.11 16.58 -0.86
N HIS A 65 -10.76 15.82 -1.90
CA HIS A 65 -11.74 15.36 -2.87
C HIS A 65 -12.78 14.40 -2.26
N ILE A 66 -12.37 13.54 -1.32
CA ILE A 66 -13.28 12.67 -0.59
C ILE A 66 -14.21 13.47 0.33
N ASP A 67 -13.74 14.57 0.92
CA ASP A 67 -14.57 15.48 1.71
C ASP A 67 -15.67 16.13 0.86
N ASP A 68 -15.31 16.61 -0.34
CA ASP A 68 -16.29 17.11 -1.32
C ASP A 68 -17.32 16.02 -1.70
N GLU A 69 -16.88 14.78 -1.90
CA GLU A 69 -17.77 13.64 -2.18
C GLU A 69 -18.70 13.33 -1.01
N TRP A 70 -18.22 13.44 0.23
CA TRP A 70 -18.98 13.22 1.45
C TRP A 70 -20.10 14.25 1.59
N GLU A 71 -19.78 15.53 1.42
CA GLU A 71 -20.76 16.62 1.47
C GLU A 71 -21.78 16.51 0.31
N ALA A 72 -21.34 16.13 -0.89
CA ALA A 72 -22.22 15.94 -2.03
C ALA A 72 -23.27 14.83 -1.84
N VAL A 73 -22.99 13.83 -1.00
CA VAL A 73 -23.95 12.77 -0.63
C VAL A 73 -24.76 13.08 0.63
N GLY A 74 -24.68 14.31 1.16
CA GLY A 74 -25.44 14.79 2.32
C GLY A 74 -24.74 14.60 3.68
N GLY A 75 -23.45 14.25 3.65
CA GLY A 75 -22.58 14.18 4.82
C GLY A 75 -23.14 13.34 5.97
N ALA A 76 -22.83 13.75 7.20
CA ALA A 76 -23.26 13.06 8.42
C ALA A 76 -24.78 13.07 8.63
N ALA A 77 -25.52 13.96 7.96
CA ALA A 77 -26.98 13.99 8.07
C ALA A 77 -27.64 12.86 7.26
N ALA A 78 -27.04 12.49 6.12
CA ALA A 78 -27.54 11.43 5.25
C ALA A 78 -26.99 10.04 5.61
N ARG A 79 -25.90 9.98 6.41
CA ARG A 79 -25.12 8.77 6.63
C ARG A 79 -24.79 8.55 8.11
N PRO A 80 -25.15 7.37 8.68
CA PRO A 80 -24.87 7.08 10.08
C PRO A 80 -23.42 6.66 10.34
N GLU A 81 -22.64 6.28 9.33
CA GLU A 81 -21.24 5.91 9.50
C GLU A 81 -20.31 7.11 9.75
N PRO A 82 -19.18 6.94 10.47
CA PRO A 82 -18.19 8.01 10.63
C PRO A 82 -17.50 8.38 9.32
N PHE A 83 -17.11 9.65 9.17
CA PHE A 83 -16.35 10.14 8.01
C PHE A 83 -15.08 9.31 7.75
N ALA A 84 -14.36 8.90 8.81
CA ALA A 84 -13.18 8.05 8.67
C ALA A 84 -13.46 6.70 7.98
N THR A 85 -14.65 6.12 8.20
CA THR A 85 -15.09 4.89 7.51
C THR A 85 -15.31 5.15 6.02
N PHE A 86 -15.94 6.28 5.69
CA PHE A 86 -16.14 6.68 4.30
C PHE A 86 -14.82 6.91 3.56
N VAL A 87 -13.86 7.61 4.19
CA VAL A 87 -12.52 7.82 3.66
C VAL A 87 -11.81 6.48 3.41
N ALA A 88 -11.88 5.55 4.35
CA ALA A 88 -11.28 4.23 4.19
C ALA A 88 -11.85 3.47 2.98
N ASP A 89 -13.17 3.49 2.79
CA ASP A 89 -13.82 2.82 1.66
C ASP A 89 -13.42 3.43 0.33
N ARG A 90 -13.40 4.76 0.26
CA ARG A 90 -12.99 5.52 -0.92
C ARG A 90 -11.53 5.31 -1.29
N LEU A 91 -10.64 5.22 -0.29
CA LEU A 91 -9.24 4.86 -0.51
C LEU A 91 -9.09 3.39 -0.95
N ALA A 92 -9.88 2.47 -0.38
CA ALA A 92 -9.85 1.07 -0.78
C ALA A 92 -10.30 0.86 -2.23
N GLU A 93 -11.38 1.53 -2.65
CA GLU A 93 -11.87 1.50 -4.03
C GLU A 93 -10.82 2.00 -5.03
N ARG A 94 -10.08 3.06 -4.67
CA ARG A 94 -9.06 3.66 -5.55
C ARG A 94 -7.74 2.89 -5.58
N TYR A 95 -7.33 2.29 -4.46
CA TYR A 95 -5.94 1.84 -4.28
C TYR A 95 -5.77 0.40 -3.79
N LEU A 96 -6.86 -0.30 -3.45
CA LEU A 96 -6.82 -1.69 -2.95
C LEU A 96 -7.60 -2.68 -3.84
N ALA A 97 -7.96 -2.28 -5.07
CA ALA A 97 -8.66 -3.15 -6.01
C ALA A 97 -7.95 -4.52 -6.11
N ALA A 98 -8.71 -5.60 -5.85
CA ALA A 98 -8.18 -6.95 -5.75
C ALA A 98 -7.79 -7.54 -7.12
N GLU A 99 -8.43 -7.08 -8.20
CA GLU A 99 -8.17 -7.55 -9.55
C GLU A 99 -7.13 -6.66 -10.24
N GLY A 100 -6.07 -7.28 -10.78
CA GLY A 100 -5.04 -6.60 -11.55
C GLY A 100 -3.78 -6.18 -10.76
N GLU A 101 -3.69 -6.49 -9.46
CA GLU A 101 -2.43 -6.35 -8.73
C GLU A 101 -1.53 -7.57 -8.91
N GLY A 102 -0.24 -7.34 -9.17
CA GLY A 102 0.75 -8.39 -9.38
C GLY A 102 2.02 -8.15 -8.58
N LEU A 103 2.58 -9.22 -8.00
CA LEU A 103 3.86 -9.18 -7.29
C LEU A 103 4.95 -9.92 -8.08
N SER A 104 6.10 -9.28 -8.25
CA SER A 104 7.27 -9.91 -8.85
C SER A 104 8.54 -9.61 -8.04
N LEU A 105 9.29 -10.64 -7.68
CA LEU A 105 10.56 -10.51 -6.98
C LEU A 105 11.74 -10.67 -7.95
N TYR A 106 12.51 -9.61 -8.13
CA TYR A 106 13.80 -9.66 -8.81
C TYR A 106 14.87 -10.14 -7.84
N TYR A 107 15.55 -11.23 -8.19
CA TYR A 107 16.48 -11.89 -7.29
C TYR A 107 17.56 -12.69 -8.03
N TYR A 108 18.49 -13.27 -7.28
CA TYR A 108 19.23 -14.45 -7.69
C TYR A 108 19.52 -15.36 -6.49
N PRO A 109 19.68 -16.69 -6.67
CA PRO A 109 19.69 -17.66 -5.57
C PRO A 109 20.84 -17.47 -4.56
N SER A 110 22.03 -17.10 -5.00
CA SER A 110 23.19 -16.95 -4.11
C SER A 110 23.19 -15.66 -3.27
N CYS A 111 22.22 -14.75 -3.46
CA CYS A 111 22.15 -13.50 -2.72
C CYS A 111 21.60 -13.72 -1.29
N PRO A 112 22.36 -13.39 -0.22
CA PRO A 112 21.87 -13.57 1.15
C PRO A 112 20.66 -12.68 1.49
N PHE A 113 20.55 -11.51 0.87
CA PHE A 113 19.40 -10.61 1.04
C PHE A 113 18.14 -11.16 0.34
N CYS A 114 18.30 -11.79 -0.83
CA CYS A 114 17.18 -12.45 -1.52
C CYS A 114 16.67 -13.64 -0.70
N GLN A 115 17.58 -14.44 -0.11
CA GLN A 115 17.22 -15.56 0.75
C GLN A 115 16.42 -15.14 1.99
N ARG A 116 16.56 -13.90 2.47
CA ARG A 116 15.69 -13.35 3.52
C ARG A 116 14.24 -13.21 3.03
N VAL A 117 14.06 -12.66 1.84
CA VAL A 117 12.73 -12.44 1.24
C VAL A 117 12.08 -13.78 0.87
N LEU A 118 12.82 -14.68 0.20
CA LEU A 118 12.32 -16.00 -0.18
C LEU A 118 11.81 -16.82 1.02
N ARG A 119 12.49 -16.74 2.17
CA ARG A 119 12.02 -17.38 3.41
C ARG A 119 10.73 -16.78 3.94
N ALA A 120 10.55 -15.46 3.83
CA ALA A 120 9.29 -14.82 4.22
C ALA A 120 8.14 -15.21 3.28
N ILE A 121 8.39 -15.25 1.97
CA ILE A 121 7.45 -15.75 0.95
C ILE A 121 7.01 -17.16 1.31
N ALA A 122 7.95 -18.06 1.61
CA ALA A 122 7.63 -19.44 1.96
C ALA A 122 6.85 -19.59 3.28
N ARG A 123 7.25 -18.85 4.32
CA ARG A 123 6.54 -18.86 5.60
C ARG A 123 5.09 -18.37 5.47
N LEU A 124 4.82 -17.45 4.54
CA LEU A 124 3.49 -16.88 4.28
C LEU A 124 2.71 -17.67 3.21
N GLY A 125 3.29 -18.73 2.61
CA GLY A 125 2.63 -19.53 1.57
C GLY A 125 2.40 -18.79 0.25
N LEU A 126 3.28 -17.86 -0.10
CA LEU A 126 3.15 -16.96 -1.26
C LEU A 126 3.89 -17.43 -2.52
N GLU A 127 4.45 -18.64 -2.55
CA GLU A 127 5.27 -19.14 -3.66
C GLU A 127 4.52 -19.22 -5.00
N GLY A 128 3.20 -19.40 -4.97
CA GLY A 128 2.34 -19.37 -6.17
C GLY A 128 1.76 -17.99 -6.50
N ALA A 129 1.91 -17.01 -5.60
CA ALA A 129 1.33 -15.67 -5.74
C ALA A 129 2.34 -14.61 -6.20
N ILE A 130 3.65 -14.91 -6.12
CA ILE A 130 4.73 -13.97 -6.46
C ILE A 130 5.57 -14.56 -7.59
N GLU A 131 5.66 -13.82 -8.70
CA GLU A 131 6.54 -14.20 -9.81
C GLU A 131 8.02 -14.02 -9.42
N LEU A 132 8.81 -15.07 -9.52
CA LEU A 132 10.24 -15.02 -9.25
C LEU A 132 11.03 -14.74 -10.54
N ARG A 133 11.70 -13.59 -10.59
CA ARG A 133 12.46 -13.11 -11.76
C ARG A 133 13.96 -13.15 -11.49
N ASP A 134 14.63 -14.20 -11.94
CA ASP A 134 16.08 -14.35 -11.78
C ASP A 134 16.84 -13.46 -12.77
N VAL A 135 17.56 -12.45 -12.26
CA VAL A 135 18.28 -11.45 -13.07
C VAL A 135 19.62 -11.95 -13.63
N LEU A 136 20.11 -13.11 -13.19
CA LEU A 136 21.32 -13.75 -13.72
C LEU A 136 21.00 -14.75 -14.84
N VAL A 137 19.80 -15.34 -14.82
CA VAL A 137 19.35 -16.29 -15.85
C VAL A 137 18.74 -15.57 -17.05
N ASP A 138 17.93 -14.54 -16.82
CA ASP A 138 17.22 -13.81 -17.87
C ASP A 138 17.70 -12.35 -17.96
N PRO A 139 18.54 -12.01 -18.97
CA PRO A 139 19.04 -10.65 -19.16
C PRO A 139 17.95 -9.60 -19.32
N SER A 140 16.75 -9.97 -19.80
CA SER A 140 15.63 -9.04 -19.97
C SER A 140 15.12 -8.52 -18.61
N ARG A 141 15.12 -9.36 -17.57
CA ARG A 141 14.71 -8.96 -16.20
C ARG A 141 15.71 -8.00 -15.59
N ARG A 142 17.00 -8.23 -15.85
CA ARG A 142 18.06 -7.31 -15.45
C ARG A 142 17.93 -5.95 -16.15
N ALA A 143 17.64 -5.95 -17.45
CA ALA A 143 17.44 -4.73 -18.22
C ALA A 143 16.21 -3.94 -17.73
N GLU A 144 15.09 -4.63 -17.47
CA GLU A 144 13.87 -4.04 -16.91
C GLU A 144 14.13 -3.38 -15.55
N LEU A 145 14.85 -4.08 -14.67
CA LEU A 145 15.19 -3.55 -13.35
C LEU A 145 16.08 -2.29 -13.45
N ILE A 146 17.06 -2.29 -14.35
CA ILE A 146 17.92 -1.11 -14.60
C ILE A 146 17.10 0.04 -15.18
N ALA A 147 16.20 -0.23 -16.13
CA ALA A 147 15.36 0.80 -16.73
C ALA A 147 14.45 1.46 -15.67
N ALA A 148 13.89 0.67 -14.74
CA ALA A 148 13.01 1.16 -13.69
C ALA A 148 13.74 1.85 -12.53
N ARG A 149 14.97 1.42 -12.18
CA ARG A 149 15.64 1.80 -10.91
C ARG A 149 17.03 2.39 -11.07
N GLY A 150 17.57 2.44 -12.29
CA GLY A 150 18.93 2.88 -12.59
C GLY A 150 20.04 1.90 -12.17
N ARG A 151 19.71 0.79 -11.52
CA ARG A 151 20.67 -0.21 -11.02
C ARG A 151 20.04 -1.60 -10.92
N ALA A 152 20.87 -2.64 -11.06
CA ALA A 152 20.46 -4.04 -10.95
C ALA A 152 20.65 -4.64 -9.54
N THR A 153 20.60 -3.81 -8.50
CA THR A 153 20.74 -4.29 -7.11
C THR A 153 19.47 -5.05 -6.72
N VAL A 154 19.65 -6.25 -6.15
CA VAL A 154 18.57 -7.14 -5.69
C VAL A 154 18.71 -7.43 -4.18
N PRO A 155 17.65 -7.85 -3.47
CA PRO A 155 16.28 -8.11 -3.96
C PRO A 155 15.51 -6.84 -4.28
N VAL A 156 14.60 -6.90 -5.26
CA VAL A 156 13.63 -5.83 -5.49
C VAL A 156 12.26 -6.46 -5.70
N LEU A 157 11.29 -6.09 -4.87
CA LEU A 157 9.88 -6.45 -5.07
C LEU A 157 9.21 -5.36 -5.90
N ARG A 158 8.69 -5.73 -7.07
CA ARG A 158 7.76 -4.90 -7.85
C ARG A 158 6.36 -5.29 -7.43
N CYS A 159 5.56 -4.32 -6.99
CA CYS A 159 4.12 -4.46 -7.01
C CYS A 159 3.54 -3.64 -8.16
N SER A 160 2.75 -4.28 -9.01
CA SER A 160 2.03 -3.64 -10.09
C SER A 160 0.56 -3.47 -9.72
N SER A 161 -0.04 -2.37 -10.15
CA SER A 161 -1.45 -2.01 -9.96
C SER A 161 -1.92 -1.20 -11.18
N PRO A 162 -3.23 -1.18 -11.51
CA PRO A 162 -3.77 -0.30 -12.54
C PRO A 162 -3.43 1.19 -12.34
N ALA A 163 -3.22 1.62 -11.10
CA ALA A 163 -2.85 2.99 -10.75
C ALA A 163 -1.33 3.26 -10.85
N GLY A 164 -0.52 2.23 -11.10
CA GLY A 164 0.93 2.34 -11.26
C GLY A 164 1.71 1.28 -10.49
N ASP A 165 3.02 1.27 -10.72
CA ASP A 165 3.93 0.32 -10.11
C ASP A 165 4.75 0.92 -8.98
N ARG A 166 5.00 0.12 -7.95
CA ARG A 166 5.92 0.43 -6.87
C ARG A 166 7.05 -0.58 -6.79
N TRP A 167 8.25 -0.07 -6.58
CA TRP A 167 9.49 -0.85 -6.54
C TRP A 167 10.17 -0.72 -5.18
N MET A 168 10.27 -1.82 -4.45
CA MET A 168 10.79 -1.89 -3.09
C MET A 168 12.15 -2.61 -3.08
N PRO A 169 13.27 -1.91 -2.85
CA PRO A 169 14.62 -2.50 -2.95
C PRO A 169 15.16 -3.08 -1.64
N GLU A 170 14.58 -2.70 -0.50
CA GLU A 170 15.16 -3.04 0.80
C GLU A 170 14.57 -4.35 1.32
N SER A 171 15.40 -5.39 1.45
CA SER A 171 14.95 -6.74 1.87
C SER A 171 14.14 -6.75 3.17
N ARG A 172 14.44 -5.88 4.14
CA ARG A 172 13.68 -5.78 5.41
C ARG A 172 12.31 -5.12 5.20
N ASP A 173 12.24 -4.15 4.30
CA ASP A 173 10.98 -3.46 3.97
C ASP A 173 10.08 -4.36 3.13
N ILE A 174 10.66 -5.13 2.21
CA ILE A 174 9.94 -6.16 1.46
C ILE A 174 9.31 -7.18 2.43
N VAL A 175 10.09 -7.69 3.40
CA VAL A 175 9.56 -8.66 4.39
C VAL A 175 8.42 -8.04 5.20
N ARG A 176 8.61 -6.82 5.75
CA ARG A 176 7.56 -6.12 6.51
C ARG A 176 6.31 -5.89 5.68
N TYR A 177 6.45 -5.55 4.40
CA TYR A 177 5.34 -5.37 3.48
C TYR A 177 4.56 -6.68 3.30
N LEU A 178 5.25 -7.79 3.01
CA LEU A 178 4.60 -9.09 2.84
C LEU A 178 3.90 -9.55 4.12
N GLU A 179 4.55 -9.38 5.29
CA GLU A 179 3.94 -9.71 6.59
C GLU A 179 2.72 -8.83 6.89
N THR A 180 2.78 -7.53 6.63
CA THR A 180 1.64 -6.63 6.90
C THR A 180 0.46 -6.91 5.97
N ARG A 181 0.74 -7.35 4.75
CA ARG A 181 -0.27 -7.55 3.71
C ARG A 181 -0.88 -8.96 3.71
N PHE A 182 -0.11 -9.98 4.08
CA PHE A 182 -0.50 -11.39 3.93
C PHE A 182 -0.32 -12.23 5.21
N GLY A 183 0.22 -11.66 6.29
CA GLY A 183 0.35 -12.32 7.58
C GLY A 183 -0.85 -12.06 8.47
#